data_AF-A0A525VLT5-F1
#
_entry.id   AF-A0A525VLT5-F1
#
_cell.length_a   1.000
_cell.length_b   1.000
_cell.length_c   1.000
_cell.angle_alpha   90.00
_cell.angle_beta   90.00
_cell.angle_gamma   90.00
#
_symmetry.space_group_name_H-M   'P 1'
#
loop_
_entity.id
_entity.type
_entity.pdbx_description
1 polymer ?
#
loop_
_entity_poly.entity_id
_entity_poly.type
_entity_poly.pdbx_seq_one_letter_code
_entity_poly.pdbx_strand_id
1 'polypeptide(L)'
;MNCGWESDDGVPDHVMVLPKQQIKTFGCLLFLFNGTPMFCTGDEFMNTQGGNNNPYNQDNETTWLNWDLLQKNQDIVRFFTLRIAFRKTHLFLGRSRFWREYIHWYGVGTEVDHSLWSHSLAFCLQGSSQQDTDLYVMVNA
;
A
#
# COMPACT_ATOMS: atom_id res chain seq x y z
N MET A 1 -4.14 -9.29 9.03
CA MET A 1 -4.58 -8.67 10.30
C MET A 1 -6.08 -8.91 10.38
N ASN A 2 -6.53 -9.76 11.30
CA ASN A 2 -7.94 -10.14 11.37
C ASN A 2 -8.70 -8.95 11.92
N CYS A 3 -9.42 -8.23 11.06
CA CYS A 3 -10.18 -7.01 11.39
C CYS A 3 -11.43 -7.35 12.22
N GLY A 4 -11.25 -8.09 13.32
CA GLY A 4 -12.32 -8.57 14.20
C GLY A 4 -13.04 -9.84 13.73
N TRP A 5 -12.61 -10.48 12.64
CA TRP A 5 -13.28 -11.65 12.08
C TRP A 5 -12.26 -12.69 11.58
N GLU A 6 -12.37 -13.93 12.05
CA GLU A 6 -11.37 -14.99 11.83
C GLU A 6 -11.67 -15.91 10.64
N SER A 7 -12.92 -16.01 10.17
CA SER A 7 -13.32 -16.92 9.09
C SER A 7 -13.56 -16.20 7.76
N ASP A 8 -13.19 -16.82 6.64
CA ASP A 8 -13.46 -16.25 5.31
C ASP A 8 -14.92 -16.45 4.85
N ASP A 9 -15.66 -17.33 5.55
CA ASP A 9 -17.06 -17.62 5.28
C ASP A 9 -18.00 -16.57 5.87
N GLY A 10 -18.87 -16.02 5.03
CA GLY A 10 -20.00 -15.19 5.43
C GLY A 10 -19.63 -13.80 5.98
N VAL A 11 -18.43 -13.29 5.67
CA VAL A 11 -17.96 -11.99 6.16
C VAL A 11 -18.93 -10.88 5.73
N PRO A 12 -19.55 -10.16 6.68
CA PRO A 12 -20.45 -9.07 6.36
C PRO A 12 -19.71 -7.92 5.62
N ASP A 13 -20.41 -7.24 4.71
CA ASP A 13 -19.82 -6.15 3.90
C ASP A 13 -19.16 -5.05 4.75
N HIS A 14 -19.71 -4.76 5.94
CA HIS A 14 -19.15 -3.75 6.85
C HIS A 14 -17.78 -4.15 7.44
N VAL A 15 -17.51 -5.46 7.58
CA VAL A 15 -16.22 -5.97 8.05
C VAL A 15 -15.17 -5.87 6.94
N MET A 16 -15.57 -6.03 5.67
CA MET A 16 -14.68 -5.95 4.51
C MET A 16 -14.15 -4.54 4.21
N VAL A 17 -14.76 -3.50 4.80
CA VAL A 17 -14.31 -2.11 4.64
C VAL A 17 -12.89 -1.92 5.18
N LEU A 18 -12.60 -2.43 6.39
CA LEU A 18 -11.32 -2.24 7.05
C LEU A 18 -10.16 -2.97 6.33
N PRO A 19 -10.27 -4.25 5.93
CA PRO A 19 -9.24 -4.92 5.13
C PRO A 19 -8.97 -4.20 3.81
N LYS A 20 -10.01 -3.76 3.09
CA LYS A 20 -9.84 -3.00 1.84
C LYS A 20 -9.12 -1.68 2.07
N GLN A 21 -9.41 -0.97 3.16
CA GLN A 21 -8.70 0.24 3.53
C GLN A 21 -7.23 -0.05 3.86
N GLN A 22 -6.94 -1.08 4.66
CA GLN A 22 -5.58 -1.46 5.02
C GLN A 22 -4.75 -1.82 3.78
N ILE A 23 -5.30 -2.63 2.86
CA ILE A 23 -4.62 -2.99 1.60
C ILE A 23 -4.32 -1.75 0.77
N LYS A 24 -5.27 -0.81 0.66
CA LYS A 24 -5.05 0.46 -0.04
C LYS A 24 -3.98 1.30 0.65
N THR A 25 -3.96 1.36 1.97
CA THR A 25 -2.92 2.08 2.74
C THR A 25 -1.54 1.50 2.50
N PHE A 26 -1.38 0.18 2.67
CA PHE A 26 -0.09 -0.49 2.45
C PHE A 26 0.36 -0.39 0.99
N GLY A 27 -0.55 -0.59 0.04
CA GLY A 27 -0.27 -0.41 -1.38
C GLY A 27 0.13 1.04 -1.71
N CYS A 28 -0.57 2.03 -1.14
CA CYS A 28 -0.22 3.45 -1.32
C CYS A 28 1.21 3.72 -0.83
N LEU A 29 1.54 3.29 0.38
CA LEU A 29 2.87 3.45 0.96
C LEU A 29 3.95 2.77 0.12
N LEU A 30 3.72 1.52 -0.29
CA LEU A 30 4.65 0.76 -1.13
C LEU A 30 4.98 1.50 -2.44
N PHE A 31 3.97 2.05 -3.12
CA PHE A 31 4.17 2.78 -4.38
C PHE A 31 4.62 4.23 -4.21
N LEU A 32 4.56 4.80 -2.99
CA LEU A 32 5.06 6.14 -2.69
C LEU A 32 6.51 6.13 -2.18
N PHE A 33 6.96 5.05 -1.54
CA PHE A 33 8.32 5.00 -1.01
C PHE A 33 9.41 4.94 -2.09
N ASN A 34 10.60 5.41 -1.72
CA ASN A 34 11.77 5.37 -2.57
C ASN A 34 12.25 3.93 -2.76
N GLY A 35 12.64 3.58 -3.98
CA GLY A 35 13.21 2.26 -4.31
C GLY A 35 12.42 1.49 -5.36
N THR A 36 12.43 0.17 -5.28
CA THR A 36 11.71 -0.71 -6.21
C THR A 36 10.56 -1.37 -5.46
N PRO A 37 9.29 -1.03 -5.74
CA PRO A 37 8.16 -1.66 -5.09
C PRO A 37 8.06 -3.12 -5.52
N MET A 38 7.84 -4.00 -4.55
CA MET A 38 7.58 -5.43 -4.76
C MET A 38 6.35 -5.81 -3.94
N PHE A 39 5.40 -6.48 -4.57
CA PHE A 39 4.19 -7.00 -3.93
C PHE A 39 3.96 -8.44 -4.41
N CYS A 40 3.19 -9.22 -3.66
CA CYS A 40 2.93 -10.61 -4.01
C CYS A 40 1.81 -10.68 -5.05
N THR A 41 1.96 -11.58 -6.03
CA THR A 41 0.90 -11.81 -7.03
C THR A 41 -0.36 -12.29 -6.33
N GLY A 42 -1.49 -11.63 -6.62
CA GLY A 42 -2.77 -11.87 -5.99
C GLY A 42 -3.15 -10.82 -4.93
N ASP A 43 -2.20 -10.04 -4.41
CA ASP A 43 -2.50 -8.93 -3.50
C ASP A 43 -3.39 -7.88 -4.18
N GLU A 44 -3.28 -7.73 -5.50
CA GLU A 44 -4.03 -6.77 -6.31
C GLU A 44 -5.54 -7.08 -6.43
N PHE A 45 -5.98 -8.30 -6.09
CA PHE A 45 -7.38 -8.70 -6.03
C PHE A 45 -7.78 -9.39 -4.72
N MET A 46 -6.98 -9.22 -3.67
CA MET A 46 -7.20 -9.78 -2.32
C MET A 46 -7.20 -11.31 -2.28
N ASN A 47 -6.24 -11.95 -2.95
CA ASN A 47 -6.06 -13.40 -2.83
C ASN A 47 -5.76 -13.79 -1.37
N THR A 48 -6.29 -14.93 -0.94
CA THR A 48 -6.16 -15.43 0.44
C THR A 48 -5.60 -16.83 0.43
N GLN A 49 -4.74 -17.13 1.40
CA GLN A 49 -4.20 -18.47 1.66
C GLN A 49 -4.88 -19.10 2.90
N GLY A 50 -6.08 -18.62 3.26
CA GLY A 50 -6.82 -19.09 4.43
C GLY A 50 -6.08 -18.87 5.76
N GLY A 51 -5.22 -17.86 5.83
CA GLY A 51 -4.37 -17.58 6.99
C GLY A 51 -3.08 -18.42 7.07
N ASN A 52 -2.83 -19.30 6.11
CA ASN A 52 -1.55 -20.03 6.04
C ASN A 52 -0.43 -19.09 5.55
N ASN A 53 0.53 -18.79 6.41
CA ASN A 53 1.68 -17.94 6.08
C ASN A 53 2.89 -18.70 5.51
N ASN A 54 2.80 -20.03 5.37
CA ASN A 54 3.89 -20.88 4.85
C ASN A 54 3.36 -22.08 4.02
N PRO A 55 2.65 -21.84 2.90
CA PRO A 55 2.05 -22.93 2.12
C PRO A 55 3.03 -23.64 1.18
N TYR A 56 4.30 -23.80 1.58
CA TYR A 56 5.38 -24.30 0.71
C TYR A 56 5.15 -25.71 0.12
N ASN A 57 4.35 -26.53 0.81
CA ASN A 57 4.04 -27.91 0.43
C ASN A 57 2.58 -28.12 0.00
N GLN A 58 1.84 -27.03 -0.22
CA GLN A 58 0.43 -27.09 -0.60
C GLN A 58 0.31 -26.84 -2.11
N ASP A 59 0.06 -27.89 -2.87
CA ASP A 59 -0.37 -27.78 -4.28
C ASP A 59 -1.88 -28.03 -4.35
N ASN A 60 -2.65 -27.03 -3.94
CA ASN A 60 -4.11 -27.06 -3.91
C ASN A 60 -4.68 -25.64 -4.04
N GLU A 61 -5.99 -25.52 -3.95
CA GLU A 61 -6.73 -24.27 -4.12
C GLU A 61 -6.29 -23.16 -3.15
N THR A 62 -5.58 -23.49 -2.07
CA THR A 62 -5.01 -22.52 -1.12
C THR A 62 -3.84 -21.73 -1.72
N THR A 63 -3.08 -22.31 -2.65
CA THR A 63 -1.94 -21.64 -3.31
C THR A 63 -2.27 -21.15 -4.70
N TRP A 64 -3.32 -21.70 -5.33
CA TRP A 64 -3.74 -21.29 -6.65
C TRP A 64 -4.37 -19.89 -6.64
N LEU A 65 -4.14 -19.13 -7.71
CA LEU A 65 -4.75 -17.82 -7.86
C LEU A 65 -6.22 -17.96 -8.24
N ASN A 66 -7.10 -17.41 -7.41
CA ASN A 66 -8.52 -17.34 -7.72
C ASN A 66 -8.83 -16.14 -8.62
N TRP A 67 -8.95 -16.37 -9.92
CA TRP A 67 -9.23 -15.33 -10.91
C TRP A 67 -10.65 -14.74 -10.83
N ASP A 68 -11.61 -15.43 -10.18
CA ASP A 68 -12.95 -14.88 -9.99
C ASP A 68 -12.92 -13.64 -9.06
N LEU A 69 -11.92 -13.57 -8.17
CA LEU A 69 -11.68 -12.41 -7.31
C LEU A 69 -11.30 -11.16 -8.10
N LEU A 70 -10.72 -11.31 -9.30
CA LEU A 70 -10.40 -10.18 -10.17
C LEU A 70 -11.67 -9.39 -10.55
N GLN A 71 -12.77 -10.10 -10.82
CA GLN A 71 -14.06 -9.49 -11.13
C GLN A 71 -14.77 -8.97 -9.87
N LYS A 72 -14.65 -9.70 -8.75
CA LYS A 72 -15.27 -9.29 -7.47
C LYS A 72 -14.62 -8.05 -6.87
N ASN A 73 -13.30 -7.90 -6.98
CA ASN A 73 -12.48 -6.86 -6.35
C ASN A 73 -11.87 -5.89 -7.38
N GLN A 74 -12.60 -5.59 -8.46
CA GLN A 74 -12.16 -4.64 -9.50
C GLN A 74 -11.73 -3.27 -8.93
N ASP A 75 -12.31 -2.85 -7.81
CA ASP A 75 -11.94 -1.59 -7.15
C ASP A 75 -10.48 -1.58 -6.64
N ILE A 76 -9.99 -2.72 -6.14
CA ILE A 76 -8.60 -2.91 -5.69
C ILE A 76 -7.67 -3.00 -6.89
N VAL A 77 -8.04 -3.77 -7.91
CA VAL A 77 -7.26 -3.90 -9.15
C VAL A 77 -7.07 -2.53 -9.81
N ARG A 78 -8.15 -1.74 -9.89
CA ARG A 78 -8.10 -0.37 -10.39
C ARG A 78 -7.20 0.51 -9.53
N PHE A 79 -7.27 0.38 -8.20
CA PHE A 79 -6.40 1.13 -7.30
C PHE A 79 -4.91 0.84 -7.56
N PHE A 80 -4.50 -0.43 -7.58
CA PHE A 80 -3.12 -0.84 -7.87
C PHE A 80 -2.67 -0.35 -9.25
N THR A 81 -3.51 -0.51 -10.27
CA THR A 81 -3.23 -0.02 -11.63
C THR A 81 -2.96 1.48 -11.66
N LEU A 82 -3.80 2.28 -11.00
CA LEU A 82 -3.64 3.73 -10.91
C LEU A 82 -2.39 4.12 -10.11
N ARG A 83 -2.04 3.39 -9.03
CA ARG A 83 -0.82 3.63 -8.26
C ARG A 83 0.45 3.32 -9.07
N ILE A 84 0.45 2.22 -9.83
CA ILE A 84 1.55 1.87 -10.73
C ILE A 84 1.71 2.93 -11.81
N ALA A 85 0.60 3.36 -12.44
CA ALA A 85 0.62 4.41 -13.44
C ALA A 85 1.16 5.73 -12.86
N PHE A 86 0.70 6.12 -11.66
CA PHE A 86 1.18 7.29 -10.94
C PHE A 86 2.69 7.24 -10.67
N ARG A 87 3.21 6.09 -10.20
CA ARG A 87 4.67 5.96 -10.00
C ARG A 87 5.45 6.06 -11.31
N LYS A 88 4.91 5.54 -12.42
CA LYS A 88 5.53 5.64 -13.74
C LYS A 88 5.55 7.08 -14.28
N THR A 89 4.57 7.90 -13.93
CA THR A 89 4.55 9.33 -14.29
C THR A 89 5.49 10.15 -13.42
N HIS A 90 5.68 9.76 -12.16
CA HIS A 90 6.56 10.44 -11.19
C HIS A 90 7.92 9.74 -11.04
N LEU A 91 8.80 9.94 -12.02
CA LEU A 91 10.13 9.30 -12.06
C LEU A 91 10.98 9.60 -10.83
N PHE A 92 10.69 10.69 -10.10
CA PHE A 92 11.35 11.02 -8.85
C PHE A 92 11.23 9.92 -7.77
N LEU A 93 10.12 9.18 -7.75
CA LEU A 93 9.87 8.10 -6.78
C LEU A 93 10.69 6.83 -7.08
N GLY A 94 11.05 6.61 -8.33
CA GLY A 94 11.76 5.41 -8.81
C GLY A 94 13.28 5.55 -8.91
N ARG A 95 13.87 6.57 -8.30
CA ARG A 95 15.31 6.84 -8.41
C ARG A 95 16.13 5.88 -7.54
N SER A 96 17.30 5.50 -8.02
CA SER A 96 18.31 4.77 -7.24
C SER A 96 19.10 5.68 -6.26
N ARG A 97 18.55 6.84 -5.90
CA ARG A 97 19.19 7.83 -5.03
C ARG A 97 18.27 8.21 -3.89
N PHE A 98 18.84 8.40 -2.70
CA PHE A 98 18.13 8.89 -1.53
C PHE A 98 17.59 10.31 -1.74
N TRP A 99 16.43 10.60 -1.16
CA TRP A 99 15.76 11.89 -1.29
C TRP A 99 16.48 13.04 -0.55
N ARG A 100 17.28 12.77 0.49
CA ARG A 100 18.16 13.74 1.19
C ARG A 100 17.58 15.16 1.29
N GLU A 101 18.06 16.11 0.48
CA GLU A 101 17.67 17.52 0.48
C GLU A 101 16.27 17.81 -0.11
N TYR A 102 15.68 16.84 -0.81
CA TYR A 102 14.40 16.98 -1.50
C TYR A 102 13.19 16.59 -0.62
N ILE A 103 13.40 16.14 0.61
CA ILE A 103 12.33 15.76 1.54
C ILE A 103 12.24 16.74 2.72
N HIS A 104 11.04 17.26 2.95
CA HIS A 104 10.70 18.10 4.10
C HIS A 104 9.67 17.38 4.96
N TRP A 105 9.96 17.20 6.24
CA TRP A 105 9.09 16.50 7.17
C TRP A 105 8.15 17.48 7.89
N TYR A 106 6.93 17.05 8.16
CA TYR A 106 5.90 17.80 8.87
C TYR A 106 5.32 16.96 10.00
N GLY A 107 5.05 17.61 11.13
CA GLY A 107 4.34 17.03 12.27
C GLY A 107 2.93 17.59 12.42
N VAL A 108 2.20 17.12 13.44
CA VAL A 108 0.88 17.66 13.82
C VAL A 108 1.00 19.04 14.47
N GLY A 109 2.17 19.36 15.05
CA GLY A 109 2.52 20.66 15.62
C GLY A 109 3.50 21.46 14.76
N THR A 110 4.10 22.49 15.37
CA THR A 110 5.13 23.34 14.73
C THR A 110 6.45 22.60 14.47
N GLU A 111 6.71 21.53 15.22
CA GLU A 111 7.88 20.67 15.07
C GLU A 111 7.46 19.26 14.67
N VAL A 112 8.38 18.54 14.01
CA VAL A 112 8.16 17.15 13.60
C VAL A 112 8.30 16.26 14.83
N ASP A 113 7.25 15.51 15.15
CA ASP A 113 7.30 14.52 16.22
C ASP A 113 8.06 13.28 15.75
N HIS A 114 9.30 13.16 16.20
CA HIS A 114 10.18 12.02 15.96
C HIS A 114 10.11 10.96 17.08
N SER A 115 9.16 11.08 18.01
CA SER A 115 9.00 10.12 19.09
C SER A 115 8.54 8.76 18.55
N LEU A 116 8.89 7.69 19.28
CA LEU A 116 8.45 6.32 18.98
C LEU A 116 6.93 6.13 19.11
N TRP A 117 6.23 7.11 19.69
CA TRP A 117 4.79 7.07 19.96
C TRP A 117 3.98 7.85 18.92
N SER A 118 4.65 8.47 17.94
CA SER A 118 3.97 9.19 16.87
C SER A 118 3.26 8.21 15.94
N HIS A 119 1.96 8.43 15.74
CA HIS A 119 1.13 7.67 14.80
C HIS A 119 0.86 8.43 13.49
N SER A 120 1.47 9.60 13.33
CA SER A 120 1.23 10.50 12.20
C SER A 120 2.54 10.91 11.56
N LEU A 121 2.63 10.70 10.25
CA LEU A 121 3.81 11.02 9.43
C LEU A 121 3.39 11.84 8.23
N ALA A 122 3.94 13.03 8.07
CA ALA A 122 3.73 13.85 6.88
C ALA A 122 5.06 14.31 6.29
N PHE A 123 5.17 14.32 4.96
CA PHE A 123 6.34 14.83 4.25
C PHE A 123 5.98 15.41 2.89
N CYS A 124 6.78 16.39 2.46
CA CYS A 124 6.74 16.97 1.11
C CYS A 124 8.00 16.56 0.35
N LEU A 125 7.83 16.08 -0.89
CA LEU A 125 8.90 15.82 -1.84
C LEU A 125 8.91 16.93 -2.89
N GLN A 126 10.02 17.65 -2.99
CA GLN A 126 10.21 18.75 -3.95
C GLN A 126 10.62 18.21 -5.33
N GLY A 127 9.63 17.75 -6.10
CA GLY A 127 9.79 17.28 -7.47
C GLY A 127 10.13 18.39 -8.47
N SER A 128 9.75 19.63 -8.18
CA SER A 128 9.95 20.82 -9.05
C SER A 128 11.43 21.06 -9.38
N SER A 129 12.32 20.77 -8.43
CA SER A 129 13.77 20.80 -8.62
C SER A 129 14.30 19.82 -9.69
N GLN A 130 13.45 18.88 -10.12
CA GLN A 130 13.77 17.76 -10.99
C GLN A 130 12.77 17.60 -12.16
N GLN A 131 12.05 18.66 -12.53
CA GLN A 131 11.00 18.66 -13.58
C GLN A 131 9.82 17.71 -13.30
N ASP A 132 9.58 17.39 -12.02
CA ASP A 132 8.44 16.61 -11.57
C ASP A 132 7.50 17.50 -10.72
N THR A 133 6.32 16.99 -10.36
CA THR A 133 5.38 17.70 -9.48
C THR A 133 5.80 17.53 -8.03
N ASP A 134 5.61 18.57 -7.20
CA ASP A 134 5.80 18.45 -5.76
C ASP A 134 4.73 17.53 -5.16
N LEU A 135 5.15 16.56 -4.36
CA LEU A 135 4.26 15.57 -3.77
C LEU A 135 4.16 15.77 -2.27
N TYR A 136 2.93 15.90 -1.78
CA TYR A 136 2.66 16.01 -0.36
C TYR A 136 1.96 14.73 0.13
N VAL A 137 2.55 14.07 1.11
CA VAL A 137 2.10 12.78 1.63
C VAL A 137 1.81 12.92 3.12
N MET A 138 0.63 12.48 3.53
CA MET A 138 0.21 12.38 4.94
C MET A 138 -0.25 10.96 5.21
N VAL A 139 0.25 10.39 6.31
CA VAL A 139 -0.05 9.04 6.76
C VAL A 139 -0.48 9.13 8.21
N ASN A 140 -1.61 8.53 8.54
CA ASN A 140 -2.14 8.41 9.89
C ASN A 140 -2.41 6.93 10.16
N ALA A 141 -1.83 6.40 11.22
CA ALA A 141 -1.88 5.00 11.61
C ALA A 141 -2.76 4.77 12.84
#